data_AF-A0A5J6SQ23-F1
#
_entry.id   AF-A0A5J6SQ23-F1
#
_cell.length_a   1.000
_cell.length_b   1.000
_cell.length_c   1.000
_cell.angle_alpha   90.00
_cell.angle_beta   90.00
_cell.angle_gamma   90.00
#
_symmetry.space_group_name_H-M   'P 1'
#
loop_
_entity.id
_entity.type
_entity.pdbx_description
1 polymer ?
#
loop_
_entity_poly.entity_id
_entity_poly.type
_entity_poly.pdbx_seq_one_letter_code
_entity_poly.pdbx_strand_id
1 'polypeptide(L)'
;MATLKMSFFIATEIIIYLILGLVLTENGLRVIYENSGIPFLGNVWVNWFGVSYLLFFFYTMIRRLFFQKNNAFYSERAKSIVFWMLFFVSIYVVFIPFYLGKNPF
;
A
#
# COMPACT_ATOMS: atom_id res chain seq x y z
N MET A 1 -5.07 26.41 11.95
CA MET A 1 -5.43 25.29 12.85
C MET A 1 -6.09 24.11 12.14
N ALA A 2 -6.99 24.32 11.16
CA ALA A 2 -7.65 23.23 10.42
C ALA A 2 -6.68 22.36 9.58
N THR A 3 -5.68 22.97 8.93
CA THR A 3 -4.67 22.27 8.11
C THR A 3 -3.76 21.35 8.94
N LEU A 4 -3.29 21.79 10.11
CA LEU A 4 -2.40 21.00 10.97
C LEU A 4 -3.08 19.73 11.51
N LYS A 5 -4.35 19.84 11.95
CA LYS A 5 -5.13 18.70 12.43
C LYS A 5 -5.36 17.66 11.33
N MET A 6 -5.59 18.12 10.09
CA MET A 6 -5.79 17.27 8.93
C MET A 6 -4.49 16.56 8.50
N SER A 7 -3.36 17.28 8.50
CA SER A 7 -2.02 16.70 8.26
C SER A 7 -1.66 15.64 9.29
N PHE A 8 -1.97 15.88 10.56
CA PHE A 8 -1.74 14.90 11.63
C PHE A 8 -2.58 13.62 11.43
N PHE A 9 -3.84 13.77 11.04
CA PHE A 9 -4.71 12.64 10.75
C PHE A 9 -4.18 11.82 9.56
N ILE A 10 -3.77 12.48 8.47
CA ILE A 10 -3.13 11.82 7.31
C ILE A 10 -1.89 11.04 7.72
N ALA A 11 -0.99 11.67 8.48
CA ALA A 11 0.25 11.04 8.91
C ALA A 11 -0.03 9.80 9.76
N THR A 12 -1.03 9.88 10.65
CA THR A 12 -1.46 8.76 11.48
C THR A 12 -2.00 7.61 10.63
N GLU A 13 -2.86 7.89 9.63
CA GLU A 13 -3.34 6.86 8.69
C GLU A 13 -2.16 6.17 7.97
N ILE A 14 -1.22 6.96 7.44
CA ILE A 14 -0.06 6.42 6.72
C ILE A 14 0.78 5.51 7.63
N ILE A 15 1.08 5.95 8.86
CA ILE A 15 1.85 5.15 9.83
C ILE A 15 1.12 3.83 10.14
N ILE A 16 -0.18 3.86 10.35
CA ILE A 16 -0.98 2.65 10.59
C ILE A 16 -0.84 1.67 9.42
N TYR A 17 -0.97 2.15 8.18
CA TYR A 17 -0.87 1.28 7.00
C TYR A 17 0.56 0.79 6.72
N LEU A 18 1.58 1.55 7.10
CA LEU A 18 2.97 1.08 7.09
C LEU A 18 3.18 -0.06 8.09
N ILE A 19 2.67 0.07 9.32
CA ILE A 19 2.77 -0.99 10.33
C ILE A 19 2.01 -2.24 9.90
N LEU A 20 0.75 -2.08 9.46
CA LEU A 20 -0.06 -3.20 8.98
C LEU A 20 0.56 -3.87 7.76
N GLY A 21 1.08 -3.08 6.83
CA GLY A 21 1.78 -3.60 5.66
C GLY A 21 3.04 -4.37 6.04
N LEU A 22 3.75 -3.98 7.10
CA LEU A 22 4.94 -4.72 7.58
C LEU A 22 4.54 -6.10 8.08
N VAL A 23 3.53 -6.14 8.94
CA VAL A 23 2.98 -7.39 9.47
C VAL A 23 2.50 -8.30 8.35
N LEU A 24 1.77 -7.77 7.36
CA LEU A 24 1.29 -8.55 6.23
C LEU A 24 2.40 -8.98 5.27
N THR A 25 3.47 -8.20 5.14
CA THR A 25 4.60 -8.56 4.29
C THR A 25 5.37 -9.74 4.90
N GLU A 26 5.68 -9.66 6.19
CA GLU A 26 6.47 -10.67 6.91
C GLU A 26 5.71 -11.98 7.14
N ASN A 27 4.40 -11.91 7.38
CA ASN A 27 3.59 -13.08 7.74
C ASN A 27 2.69 -13.58 6.62
N GLY A 28 2.31 -12.71 5.68
CA GLY A 28 1.42 -13.04 4.57
C GLY A 28 2.19 -13.18 3.27
N LEU A 29 2.81 -12.09 2.79
CA LEU A 29 3.48 -12.07 1.48
C LEU A 29 4.65 -13.06 1.44
N ARG A 30 5.47 -13.13 2.50
CA ARG A 30 6.53 -14.14 2.63
C ARG A 30 5.99 -15.55 2.43
N VAL A 31 4.94 -15.92 3.16
CA VAL A 31 4.34 -17.26 3.08
C VAL A 31 3.82 -17.54 1.67
N ILE A 32 3.17 -16.58 1.04
CA ILE A 32 2.68 -16.72 -0.34
C ILE A 32 3.84 -16.92 -1.32
N TYR A 33 4.91 -16.14 -1.19
CA TYR A 33 6.08 -16.25 -2.07
C TYR A 33 6.78 -17.60 -1.89
N GLU A 34 7.08 -17.97 -0.65
CA GLU A 34 7.78 -19.22 -0.33
C GLU A 34 6.98 -20.45 -0.75
N ASN A 35 5.66 -20.45 -0.54
CA ASN A 35 4.76 -21.51 -1.03
C ASN A 35 4.72 -21.58 -2.57
N SER A 36 5.01 -20.48 -3.25
CA SER A 36 5.12 -20.41 -4.71
C SER A 36 6.53 -20.73 -5.21
N GLY A 37 7.45 -21.15 -4.32
CA GLY A 37 8.85 -21.43 -4.65
C GLY A 37 9.71 -20.18 -4.87
N ILE A 38 9.20 -19.00 -4.52
CA ILE A 38 9.90 -17.72 -4.67
C ILE A 38 10.61 -17.43 -3.35
N PRO A 39 11.96 -17.44 -3.31
CA PRO A 39 12.68 -17.14 -2.07
C PRO A 39 12.42 -15.69 -1.65
N PHE A 40 11.98 -15.50 -0.41
CA PHE A 40 11.75 -14.18 0.17
C PHE A 40 13.05 -13.59 0.73
N LEU A 41 14.00 -13.35 -0.18
CA LEU A 41 15.32 -12.82 0.10
C LEU A 41 15.51 -11.49 -0.65
N GLY A 42 16.39 -10.62 -0.14
CA GLY A 42 16.70 -9.32 -0.76
C GLY A 42 16.11 -8.12 -0.02
N ASN A 43 15.87 -7.03 -0.74
CA ASN A 43 15.35 -5.77 -0.21
C ASN A 43 13.84 -5.83 0.01
N VAL A 44 13.46 -6.45 1.12
CA VAL A 44 12.06 -6.58 1.57
C VAL A 44 11.35 -5.24 1.74
N TRP A 45 12.08 -4.13 1.92
CA TRP A 45 11.51 -2.78 2.09
C TRP A 45 10.68 -2.34 0.88
N VAL A 46 11.06 -2.75 -0.33
CA VAL A 46 10.32 -2.40 -1.56
C VAL A 46 8.97 -3.13 -1.57
N ASN A 47 8.98 -4.44 -1.29
CA ASN A 47 7.77 -5.26 -1.20
C ASN A 47 6.86 -4.77 -0.06
N TRP A 48 7.45 -4.45 1.09
CA TRP A 48 6.75 -3.87 2.23
C TRP A 48 6.05 -2.56 1.88
N PHE A 49 6.74 -1.65 1.20
CA PHE A 49 6.16 -0.38 0.79
C PHE A 49 5.02 -0.61 -0.20
N GLY A 50 5.19 -1.52 -1.16
CA GLY A 50 4.14 -1.92 -2.11
C GLY A 50 2.89 -2.44 -1.41
N VAL A 51 3.02 -3.39 -0.49
CA VAL A 51 1.89 -3.93 0.29
C VAL A 51 1.22 -2.84 1.12
N SER A 52 2.01 -2.03 1.84
CA SER A 52 1.49 -0.94 2.67
C SER A 52 0.67 0.05 1.85
N TYR A 53 1.18 0.41 0.67
CA TYR A 53 0.51 1.34 -0.22
C TYR A 53 -0.76 0.74 -0.84
N LEU A 54 -0.76 -0.53 -1.22
CA LEU A 54 -1.98 -1.21 -1.69
C LEU A 54 -3.08 -1.16 -0.62
N LEU A 55 -2.74 -1.47 0.64
CA LEU A 55 -3.70 -1.38 1.75
C LEU A 55 -4.24 0.04 1.93
N PHE A 56 -3.36 1.05 1.90
CA PHE A 56 -3.74 2.46 2.00
C PHE A 56 -4.62 2.91 0.82
N PHE A 57 -4.32 2.44 -0.38
CA PHE A 57 -5.09 2.72 -1.59
C PHE A 57 -6.50 2.15 -1.47
N PHE A 58 -6.63 0.86 -1.12
CA PHE A 58 -7.93 0.21 -0.96
C PHE A 58 -8.73 0.85 0.16
N TYR A 59 -8.10 1.17 1.29
CA TYR A 59 -8.75 1.91 2.37
C TYR A 59 -9.33 3.24 1.88
N THR A 60 -8.51 4.05 1.19
CA THR A 60 -8.91 5.34 0.65
C THR A 60 -10.10 5.20 -0.31
N MET A 61 -10.05 4.21 -1.21
CA MET A 61 -11.10 3.96 -2.18
C MET A 61 -12.38 3.44 -1.52
N ILE A 62 -12.28 2.53 -0.55
CA ILE A 62 -13.43 2.02 0.21
C ILE A 62 -14.09 3.16 1.00
N ARG A 63 -13.31 3.97 1.71
CA ARG A 63 -13.80 5.15 2.43
C ARG A 63 -14.54 6.11 1.50
N ARG A 64 -13.93 6.44 0.35
CA ARG A 64 -14.52 7.32 -0.66
C ARG A 64 -15.82 6.75 -1.22
N LEU A 65 -15.84 5.49 -1.62
CA LEU A 65 -16.98 4.92 -2.34
C LEU A 65 -18.17 4.59 -1.43
N PHE A 66 -17.92 4.09 -0.21
CA PHE A 66 -18.97 3.51 0.63
C PHE A 66 -19.32 4.33 1.88
N PHE A 67 -18.36 5.05 2.48
CA PHE A 67 -18.57 5.66 3.80
C PHE A 67 -18.61 7.18 3.78
N GLN A 68 -17.86 7.83 2.89
CA GLN A 68 -17.60 9.27 2.92
C GLN A 68 -17.58 9.88 1.51
N LYS A 69 -18.61 9.56 0.72
CA LYS A 69 -18.73 9.96 -0.70
C LYS A 69 -18.56 11.45 -0.96
N ASN A 70 -19.00 12.30 -0.03
CA ASN A 70 -18.93 13.76 -0.14
C ASN A 70 -17.74 14.38 0.62
N ASN A 71 -16.85 13.57 1.18
CA ASN A 71 -15.68 14.12 1.86
C ASN A 71 -14.64 14.58 0.82
N ALA A 72 -14.44 15.89 0.77
CA ALA A 72 -13.52 16.54 -0.16
C ALA A 72 -12.11 15.94 -0.11
N PHE A 73 -11.66 15.53 1.07
CA PHE A 73 -10.32 14.96 1.26
C PHE A 73 -10.07 13.68 0.46
N TYR A 74 -10.95 12.68 0.60
CA TYR A 74 -10.80 11.40 -0.10
C TYR A 74 -11.07 11.58 -1.60
N SER A 75 -11.92 12.53 -1.97
CA SER A 75 -12.20 12.88 -3.36
C SER A 75 -10.97 13.50 -4.05
N GLU A 76 -10.33 14.50 -3.42
CA GLU A 76 -9.12 15.13 -3.95
C GLU A 76 -7.93 14.15 -4.00
N ARG A 77 -7.77 13.32 -2.97
CA ARG A 77 -6.73 12.26 -2.98
C ARG A 77 -6.94 11.29 -4.16
N ALA A 78 -8.18 10.88 -4.44
CA ALA A 78 -8.47 9.97 -5.54
C ALA A 78 -8.38 10.62 -6.95
N LYS A 79 -8.33 11.95 -7.05
CA LYS A 79 -8.02 12.65 -8.31
C LYS A 79 -6.51 12.79 -8.55
N SER A 80 -5.69 12.62 -7.51
CA SER A 80 -4.24 12.80 -7.62
C SER A 80 -3.60 11.76 -8.53
N ILE A 81 -2.87 12.23 -9.55
CA ILE A 81 -2.13 11.34 -10.44
C ILE A 81 -1.03 10.57 -9.70
N VAL A 82 -0.39 11.20 -8.71
CA VAL A 82 0.62 10.55 -7.86
C VAL A 82 0.03 9.39 -7.08
N PHE A 83 -1.22 9.53 -6.62
CA PHE A 83 -1.92 8.47 -5.91
C PHE A 83 -2.13 7.23 -6.80
N TRP A 84 -2.52 7.43 -8.06
CA TRP A 84 -2.67 6.33 -9.01
C TRP A 84 -1.34 5.75 -9.49
N MET A 85 -0.32 6.59 -9.72
CA MET A 85 1.01 6.11 -10.13
C MET A 85 1.62 5.20 -9.07
N LEU A 86 1.57 5.61 -7.79
CA LEU A 86 2.07 4.78 -6.70
C LEU A 86 1.28 3.46 -6.57
N PHE A 87 -0.02 3.47 -6.87
CA PHE A 87 -0.82 2.24 -6.89
C PHE A 87 -0.32 1.26 -7.96
N PHE A 88 -0.11 1.73 -9.19
CA PHE A 88 0.41 0.87 -10.27
C PHE A 88 1.83 0.38 -10.00
N VAL A 89 2.71 1.23 -9.46
CA VAL A 89 4.05 0.81 -9.02
C VAL A 89 3.96 -0.24 -7.92
N SER A 90 3.04 -0.09 -6.98
CA SER A 90 2.86 -1.04 -5.88
C SER A 90 2.33 -2.39 -6.35
N ILE A 91 1.38 -2.41 -7.31
CA ILE A 91 1.00 -3.64 -8.01
C ILE A 91 2.22 -4.26 -8.66
N TYR A 92 2.96 -3.49 -9.46
CA TYR A 92 4.13 -4.02 -10.16
C TYR A 92 5.12 -4.66 -9.20
N VAL A 93 5.51 -3.97 -8.13
CA VAL A 93 6.46 -4.46 -7.12
C VAL A 93 5.99 -5.75 -6.45
N VAL A 94 4.70 -5.83 -6.07
CA VAL A 94 4.16 -7.00 -5.37
C VAL A 94 3.93 -8.18 -6.31
N PHE A 95 3.66 -7.95 -7.60
CA PHE A 95 3.31 -9.03 -8.51
C PHE A 95 4.45 -9.47 -9.45
N ILE A 96 5.46 -8.62 -9.70
CA ILE A 96 6.59 -8.96 -10.56
C ILE A 96 7.36 -10.22 -10.11
N PRO A 97 7.52 -10.54 -8.81
CA PRO A 97 8.25 -11.75 -8.40
C PRO A 97 7.59 -13.04 -8.88
N PHE A 98 6.26 -13.07 -9.01
CA PHE A 98 5.53 -14.24 -9.51
C PHE A 98 5.80 -14.49 -10.99
N TYR A 99 6.00 -13.44 -11.78
CA TYR A 99 6.34 -13.57 -13.18
C TYR A 99 7.79 -14.00 -13.38
N LEU A 100 8.70 -13.53 -12.53
CA LEU A 100 10.13 -13.83 -12.61
C LEU A 100 10.54 -15.13 -11.91
N GLY A 101 9.69 -15.69 -11.04
CA GLY A 101 10.01 -16.85 -10.19
C GLY A 101 11.04 -16.55 -9.09
N LYS A 102 11.41 -15.28 -8.90
CA LYS A 102 12.34 -14.81 -7.86
C LYS A 102 12.00 -13.38 -7.47
N ASN A 103 12.29 -13.00 -6.24
CA ASN A 103 12.21 -11.60 -5.83
C ASN A 103 13.37 -10.81 -6.49
N PRO A 104 13.10 -9.81 -7.36
CA PRO A 104 14.14 -9.03 -8.01
C PRO A 104 14.68 -7.89 -7.14
N PHE A 105 14.07 -7.65 -5.98
CA PHE A 105 14.41 -6.58 -5.05
C PHE A 105 15.15 -7.13 -3.84
#